data_AF-A0A1G2ZDR1-F1
#
_entry.id   AF-A0A1G2ZDR1-F1
#
_cell.length_a   1.000
_cell.length_b   1.000
_cell.length_c   1.000
_cell.angle_alpha   90.00
_cell.angle_beta   90.00
_cell.angle_gamma   90.00
#
_symmetry.space_group_name_H-M   'P 1'
#
loop_
_entity.id
_entity.type
_entity.pdbx_description
1 polymer ?
#
loop_
_entity_poly.entity_id
_entity_poly.type
_entity_poly.pdbx_seq_one_letter_code
_entity_poly.pdbx_strand_id
1 'polypeptide(L)'
;MIQATITTTLTLRSADELLDQADHLLSEGFELAAGMLARSALEVFLRELCGSHGLEPDAKRGQYSISDGYLVALRRGRVLTKRVAREVARLWAIGSAVVHCDLDEPDAVRQLLADLRAFLGRVRP
;
A
#
# COMPACT_ATOMS: atom_id res chain seq x y z
N MET A 1 -21.21 -34.83 11.44
CA MET A 1 -21.35 -33.40 11.08
C MET A 1 -20.01 -32.73 11.37
N ILE A 2 -19.15 -32.61 10.37
CA ILE A 2 -17.87 -31.90 10.50
C ILE A 2 -18.11 -30.54 9.87
N GLN A 3 -18.20 -29.50 10.70
CA GLN A 3 -18.19 -28.12 10.22
C GLN A 3 -16.83 -27.90 9.55
N ALA A 4 -16.86 -27.84 8.22
CA ALA A 4 -15.77 -27.29 7.44
C ALA A 4 -15.66 -25.81 7.81
N THR A 5 -14.75 -25.49 8.73
CA THR A 5 -14.19 -24.15 8.84
C THR A 5 -13.52 -23.89 7.51
N ILE A 6 -14.23 -23.18 6.63
CA ILE A 6 -13.65 -22.54 5.46
C ILE A 6 -12.71 -21.47 6.03
N THR A 7 -11.52 -21.91 6.44
CA THR A 7 -10.38 -21.05 6.62
C THR A 7 -10.05 -20.61 5.21
N THR A 8 -10.65 -19.50 4.80
CA THR A 8 -10.26 -18.78 3.60
C THR A 8 -8.79 -18.43 3.79
N THR A 9 -7.90 -19.29 3.30
CA THR A 9 -6.52 -18.94 3.02
C THR A 9 -6.56 -17.97 1.85
N LEU A 10 -7.04 -16.75 2.11
CA LEU A 10 -6.69 -15.59 1.31
C LEU A 10 -5.18 -15.54 1.40
N THR A 11 -4.50 -16.06 0.38
CA THR A 11 -3.06 -15.88 0.23
C THR A 11 -2.84 -14.37 0.29
N LEU A 12 -2.38 -13.88 1.43
CA LEU A 12 -1.99 -12.49 1.58
C LEU A 12 -0.83 -12.33 0.61
N ARG A 13 -1.10 -11.78 -0.57
CA ARG A 13 -0.05 -11.44 -1.53
C ARG A 13 0.88 -10.46 -0.84
N SER A 14 2.18 -10.70 -0.96
CA SER A 14 3.18 -9.78 -0.43
C SER A 14 3.14 -8.47 -1.20
N ALA A 15 3.69 -7.39 -0.62
CA ALA A 15 3.83 -6.13 -1.35
C ALA A 15 4.67 -6.28 -2.63
N ASP A 16 5.64 -7.20 -2.67
CA ASP A 16 6.46 -7.45 -3.87
C ASP A 16 5.67 -8.11 -4.99
N GLU A 17 4.89 -9.15 -4.67
CA GLU A 17 4.07 -9.84 -5.67
C GLU A 17 3.07 -8.89 -6.33
N LEU A 18 2.52 -7.95 -5.55
CA LEU A 18 1.62 -6.93 -6.06
C LEU A 18 2.34 -5.92 -6.96
N LEU A 19 3.59 -5.55 -6.63
CA LEU A 19 4.40 -4.68 -7.46
C LEU A 19 4.83 -5.34 -8.76
N ASP A 20 5.24 -6.61 -8.73
CA ASP A 20 5.60 -7.37 -9.93
C ASP A 20 4.40 -7.51 -10.88
N GLN A 21 3.20 -7.73 -10.32
CA GLN A 21 1.96 -7.74 -11.11
C GLN A 21 1.59 -6.37 -11.66
N ALA A 22 1.83 -5.30 -10.89
CA ALA A 22 1.60 -3.95 -11.36
C ALA A 22 2.52 -3.58 -12.53
N ASP A 23 3.79 -3.96 -12.47
CA ASP A 23 4.74 -3.79 -13.58
C ASP A 23 4.29 -4.58 -14.83
N HIS A 24 3.84 -5.82 -14.65
CA HIS A 24 3.30 -6.60 -15.77
C HIS A 24 2.08 -5.92 -16.40
N LEU A 25 1.10 -5.50 -15.60
CA LEU A 25 -0.08 -4.80 -16.11
C LEU A 25 0.29 -3.49 -16.82
N LEU A 26 1.27 -2.74 -16.30
CA LEU A 26 1.75 -1.53 -16.94
C LEU A 26 2.39 -1.85 -18.30
N SER A 27 3.18 -2.93 -18.41
CA SER A 27 3.78 -3.35 -19.69
C SER A 27 2.75 -3.75 -20.75
N GLU A 28 1.59 -4.22 -20.32
CA GLU A 28 0.44 -4.57 -21.17
C GLU A 28 -0.48 -3.36 -21.46
N GLY A 29 -0.14 -2.17 -20.95
CA GLY A 29 -0.91 -0.92 -21.14
C GLY A 29 -2.09 -0.73 -20.18
N PHE A 30 -2.22 -1.55 -19.14
CA PHE A 30 -3.28 -1.46 -18.14
C PHE A 30 -2.91 -0.53 -16.97
N GLU A 31 -2.76 0.77 -17.24
CA GLU A 31 -2.27 1.76 -16.28
C GLU A 31 -3.11 1.88 -14.99
N LEU A 32 -4.44 1.95 -15.11
CA LEU A 32 -5.33 2.05 -13.95
C LEU A 32 -5.20 0.83 -13.03
N ALA A 33 -5.18 -0.37 -13.63
CA ALA A 33 -5.07 -1.61 -12.87
C ALA A 33 -3.68 -1.73 -12.21
N ALA A 34 -2.62 -1.32 -12.90
CA ALA A 34 -1.28 -1.23 -12.35
C ALA A 34 -1.21 -0.27 -11.14
N GLY A 35 -1.81 0.91 -11.24
CA GLY A 35 -1.85 1.87 -10.13
C GLY A 35 -2.68 1.41 -8.94
N MET A 36 -3.80 0.71 -9.17
CA MET A 36 -4.56 0.07 -8.10
C MET A 36 -3.70 -0.96 -7.35
N LEU A 37 -2.97 -1.82 -8.07
CA LEU A 37 -2.06 -2.78 -7.46
C LEU A 37 -0.90 -2.11 -6.71
N ALA A 38 -0.33 -1.03 -7.26
CA ALA A 38 0.71 -0.25 -6.58
C ALA A 38 0.22 0.31 -5.23
N ARG A 39 -1.00 0.85 -5.21
CA ARG A 39 -1.61 1.33 -3.96
C ARG A 39 -1.88 0.19 -2.99
N SER A 40 -2.38 -0.95 -3.47
CA SER A 40 -2.58 -2.14 -2.64
C SER A 40 -1.26 -2.64 -2.04
N ALA A 41 -0.15 -2.63 -2.80
CA ALA A 41 1.17 -3.01 -2.31
C ALA A 41 1.61 -2.14 -1.12
N LEU A 42 1.38 -0.82 -1.20
CA LEU A 42 1.65 0.09 -0.08
C LEU A 42 0.79 -0.25 1.15
N GLU A 43 -0.49 -0.54 0.95
CA GLU A 43 -1.38 -0.94 2.06
C GLU A 43 -0.93 -2.24 2.72
N VAL A 44 -0.61 -3.27 1.92
CA VAL A 44 -0.09 -4.54 2.42
C VAL A 44 1.17 -4.32 3.24
N PHE A 45 2.11 -3.53 2.74
CA PHE A 45 3.34 -3.22 3.47
C PHE A 45 3.07 -2.52 4.80
N LEU A 46 2.21 -1.51 4.84
CA LEU A 46 1.89 -0.79 6.07
C LEU A 46 1.20 -1.70 7.10
N ARG A 47 0.36 -2.62 6.64
CA ARG A 47 -0.28 -3.64 7.47
C ARG A 47 0.73 -4.62 8.04
N GLU A 48 1.64 -5.13 7.22
CA GLU A 48 2.73 -6.02 7.65
C GLU A 48 3.63 -5.34 8.68
N LEU A 49 3.99 -4.07 8.44
CA LEU A 49 4.81 -3.29 9.35
C LEU A 49 4.09 -3.00 10.68
N CYS A 50 2.79 -2.73 10.66
CA CYS A 50 2.01 -2.64 11.90
C CYS A 50 2.01 -3.98 12.65
N GLY A 51 1.75 -5.09 11.94
CA GLY A 51 1.72 -6.44 12.50
C GLY A 51 3.04 -6.85 13.13
N SER A 52 4.17 -6.57 12.49
CA SER A 52 5.52 -6.89 13.02
C SER A 52 5.86 -6.13 14.30
N HIS A 53 5.18 -5.01 14.56
CA HIS A 53 5.35 -4.18 15.75
C HIS A 53 4.19 -4.30 16.76
N GLY A 54 3.22 -5.19 16.53
CA GLY A 54 2.06 -5.36 17.41
C GLY A 54 1.18 -4.11 17.51
N LEU A 55 1.12 -3.32 16.44
CA LEU A 55 0.36 -2.08 16.38
C LEU A 55 -0.98 -2.30 15.67
N GLU A 56 -2.06 -1.86 16.31
CA GLU A 56 -3.39 -1.88 15.72
C GLU A 56 -3.67 -0.55 15.00
N PRO A 57 -4.05 -0.58 13.70
CA PRO A 57 -4.43 0.63 12.98
C PRO A 57 -5.70 1.26 13.59
N ASP A 58 -5.69 2.58 13.76
CA ASP A 58 -6.83 3.33 14.30
C ASP A 58 -7.89 3.48 13.18
N ALA A 59 -8.64 2.42 12.92
CA ALA A 59 -9.69 2.37 11.91
C ALA A 59 -10.98 3.02 12.44
N LYS A 60 -10.95 4.32 12.78
CA LYS A 60 -12.20 5.04 13.05
C LYS A 60 -12.98 5.16 11.74
N ARG A 61 -14.02 4.33 11.59
CA ARG A 61 -14.99 4.37 10.48
C ARG A 61 -15.39 5.82 10.19
N GLY A 62 -15.05 6.31 9.01
CA GLY A 62 -15.48 7.60 8.48
C GLY A 62 -14.62 8.83 8.82
N GLN A 63 -13.53 8.71 9.60
CA GLN A 63 -12.66 9.85 9.92
C GLN A 63 -11.30 9.86 9.20
N TYR A 64 -10.88 8.71 8.67
CA TYR A 64 -9.53 8.50 8.17
C TYR A 64 -9.56 7.64 6.92
N SER A 65 -8.73 7.94 5.92
CA SER A 65 -8.46 6.98 4.85
C SER A 65 -7.82 5.73 5.47
N ILE A 66 -7.96 4.55 4.85
CA ILE A 66 -7.36 3.30 5.38
C ILE A 66 -5.86 3.50 5.70
N SER A 67 -5.14 4.30 4.90
CA SER A 67 -3.74 4.64 5.16
C SER A 67 -3.48 5.51 6.38
N ASP A 68 -4.40 6.40 6.73
CA ASP A 68 -4.24 7.30 7.88
C ASP A 68 -4.27 6.49 9.18
N GLY A 69 -5.09 5.44 9.24
CA GLY A 69 -5.13 4.52 10.39
C GLY A 69 -3.79 3.83 10.65
N TYR A 70 -3.15 3.31 9.60
CA TYR A 70 -1.80 2.71 9.70
C TYR A 70 -0.74 3.75 10.02
N LEU A 71 -0.75 4.91 9.34
CA LEU A 71 0.21 5.98 9.57
C LEU A 71 0.16 6.53 11.00
N VAL A 72 -1.03 6.71 11.56
CA VAL A 72 -1.23 7.15 12.94
C VAL A 72 -0.64 6.11 13.90
N ALA A 73 -0.96 4.82 13.71
CA ALA A 73 -0.45 3.74 14.54
C ALA A 73 1.09 3.67 14.50
N LEU A 74 1.68 3.65 13.31
CA LEU A 74 3.13 3.59 13.11
C LEU A 74 3.88 4.80 13.67
N ARG A 75 3.28 6.00 13.60
CA ARG A 75 3.84 7.21 14.22
C ARG A 75 3.74 7.18 15.74
N ARG A 76 2.62 6.73 16.31
CA ARG A 76 2.44 6.57 17.76
C ARG A 76 3.42 5.54 18.32
N GLY A 77 3.59 4.43 17.62
CA GLY A 77 4.57 3.38 17.93
C GLY A 77 6.03 3.77 17.65
N ARG A 78 6.30 4.98 17.15
CA ARG A 78 7.64 5.49 16.78
C ARG A 78 8.40 4.60 15.78
N VAL A 79 7.68 3.80 14.99
CA VAL A 79 8.25 2.94 13.95
C VAL A 79 8.71 3.78 12.75
N LEU A 80 7.90 4.78 12.37
CA LEU A 80 8.21 5.68 11.26
C LEU A 80 8.69 7.05 11.74
N THR A 81 9.77 7.55 11.14
CA THR A 81 10.17 8.96 11.30
C THR A 81 9.16 9.89 10.63
N LYS A 82 9.14 11.17 11.03
CA LYS A 82 8.31 12.22 10.38
C LYS A 82 8.61 12.37 8.89
N ARG A 83 9.83 12.04 8.44
CA ARG A 83 10.21 12.07 7.02
C ARG A 83 9.54 10.91 6.28
N VAL A 84 9.70 9.69 6.79
CA VAL A 84 9.15 8.48 6.16
C VAL A 84 7.62 8.52 6.14
N ALA A 85 6.97 9.00 7.20
CA ALA A 85 5.52 9.15 7.23
C ALA A 85 4.99 10.16 6.18
N ARG A 86 5.71 11.25 5.91
CA ARG A 86 5.35 12.21 4.85
C ARG A 86 5.51 11.59 3.46
N GLU A 87 6.53 10.76 3.28
CA GLU A 87 6.79 10.06 2.04
C GLU A 87 5.67 9.04 1.74
N VAL A 88 5.24 8.26 2.73
CA VAL A 88 4.07 7.36 2.62
C VAL A 88 2.80 8.15 2.25
N ALA A 89 2.54 9.27 2.93
CA ALA A 89 1.37 10.10 2.62
C ALA A 89 1.40 10.63 1.17
N ARG A 90 2.58 11.02 0.67
CA ARG A 90 2.78 11.40 -0.74
C ARG A 90 2.47 10.24 -1.68
N LEU A 91 3.04 9.06 -1.44
CA LEU A 91 2.81 7.86 -2.28
C LEU A 91 1.34 7.45 -2.28
N TRP A 92 0.67 7.53 -1.13
CA TRP A 92 -0.75 7.25 -1.03
C TRP A 92 -1.61 8.25 -1.79
N ALA A 93 -1.28 9.55 -1.74
CA ALA A 93 -1.98 10.58 -2.48
C ALA A 93 -1.88 10.35 -3.99
N ILE A 94 -0.67 10.04 -4.50
CA ILE A 94 -0.45 9.69 -5.91
C ILE A 94 -1.25 8.43 -6.27
N GLY A 95 -1.13 7.35 -5.49
CA GLY A 95 -1.91 6.13 -5.73
C GLY A 95 -3.42 6.36 -5.68
N SER A 96 -3.92 7.27 -4.83
CA SER A 96 -5.34 7.64 -4.79
C SER A 96 -5.77 8.41 -6.03
N ALA A 97 -4.96 9.37 -6.49
CA ALA A 97 -5.22 10.10 -7.74
C ALA A 97 -5.29 9.14 -8.95
N VAL A 98 -4.39 8.13 -9.01
CA VAL A 98 -4.46 7.08 -10.04
C VAL A 98 -5.80 6.34 -9.99
N VAL A 99 -6.25 5.91 -8.81
CA VAL A 99 -7.53 5.18 -8.66
C VAL A 99 -8.74 6.04 -9.03
N HIS A 100 -8.67 7.35 -8.82
CA HIS A 100 -9.74 8.28 -9.17
C HIS A 100 -9.69 8.78 -10.62
N CYS A 101 -8.76 8.27 -11.44
CA CYS A 101 -8.53 8.74 -12.81
C CYS A 101 -8.18 10.23 -12.91
N ASP A 102 -7.71 10.83 -11.82
CA ASP A 102 -7.29 12.23 -11.74
C ASP A 102 -5.80 12.37 -12.11
N LEU A 103 -5.39 11.72 -13.19
CA LEU A 103 -4.00 11.75 -13.67
C LEU A 103 -3.85 12.72 -14.82
N ASP A 104 -3.25 13.88 -14.53
CA ASP A 104 -2.84 14.84 -15.55
C ASP A 104 -1.50 14.46 -16.22
N GLU A 105 -0.77 13.49 -15.66
CA GLU A 105 0.58 13.12 -16.11
C GLU A 105 0.64 11.71 -16.72
N PRO A 106 1.08 11.56 -17.99
CA PRO A 106 1.08 10.29 -18.73
C PRO A 106 2.06 9.23 -18.22
N ASP A 107 2.90 9.54 -17.23
CA ASP A 107 3.87 8.61 -16.64
C ASP A 107 3.68 8.41 -15.12
N ALA A 108 2.58 8.93 -14.56
CA ALA A 108 2.36 8.93 -13.11
C ALA A 108 2.39 7.53 -12.48
N VAL A 109 1.85 6.51 -13.17
CA VAL A 109 1.84 5.13 -12.68
C VAL A 109 3.24 4.52 -12.70
N ARG A 110 4.02 4.76 -13.75
CA ARG A 110 5.40 4.29 -13.85
C ARG A 110 6.26 4.92 -12.75
N GLN A 111 6.12 6.22 -12.54
CA GLN A 111 6.84 6.93 -11.48
C GLN A 111 6.42 6.45 -10.08
N LEU A 112 5.11 6.21 -9.86
CA LEU A 112 4.60 5.64 -8.61
C LEU A 112 5.25 4.28 -8.31
N LEU A 113 5.32 3.37 -9.29
CA LEU A 113 5.93 2.05 -9.11
C LEU A 113 7.42 2.15 -8.77
N ALA A 114 8.16 2.99 -9.49
CA ALA A 114 9.57 3.23 -9.21
C ALA A 114 9.78 3.81 -7.79
N ASP A 115 9.00 4.81 -7.41
CA ASP A 115 9.07 5.42 -6.09
C ASP A 115 8.69 4.43 -4.99
N LEU A 116 7.68 3.57 -5.22
CA LEU A 116 7.26 2.55 -4.25
C LEU A 116 8.37 1.52 -4.03
N ARG A 117 8.99 1.01 -5.11
CA ARG A 117 10.12 0.08 -5.00
C ARG A 117 11.29 0.69 -4.24
N ALA A 118 11.65 1.93 -4.57
CA ALA A 118 12.72 2.66 -3.89
C ALA A 118 12.41 2.95 -2.42
N PHE A 119 11.14 3.18 -2.08
CA PHE A 119 10.67 3.33 -0.72
C PHE A 119 10.75 2.02 0.06
N LEU A 120 10.16 0.94 -0.45
CA LEU A 120 10.15 -0.37 0.22
C LEU A 120 11.57 -0.90 0.42
N GLY A 121 12.46 -0.75 -0.57
CA GLY A 121 13.86 -1.16 -0.45
C GLY A 121 14.66 -0.41 0.62
N ARG A 122 14.21 0.77 1.06
CA ARG A 122 14.87 1.55 2.13
C ARG A 122 14.27 1.31 3.52
N VAL A 123 12.98 0.96 3.59
CA VAL A 123 12.22 0.93 4.85
C VAL A 123 12.04 -0.48 5.38
N ARG A 124 12.26 -1.51 4.56
CA ARG A 124 12.25 -2.89 5.03
C ARG A 124 13.38 -3.15 6.05
N PRO A 125 13.10 -3.91 7.12
CA PRO A 125 14.11 -4.35 8.08
C PRO A 125 15.12 -5.33 7.46
#